data_AF-A0A7K4EXT3-F1
#
_entry.id   AF-A0A7K4EXT3-F1
#
_cell.length_a   1.000
_cell.length_b   1.000
_cell.length_c   1.000
_cell.angle_alpha   90.00
_cell.angle_beta   90.00
_cell.angle_gamma   90.00
#
_symmetry.space_group_name_H-M   'P 1'
#
loop_
_entity.id
_entity.type
_entity.pdbx_description
1 polymer ?
#
loop_
_entity_poly.entity_id
_entity_poly.type
_entity_poly.pdbx_seq_one_letter_code
_entity_poly.pdbx_strand_id
1 'polypeptide(L)'
;MSFQPNYKAVMIILDDIETHGLVQFNKEYLDEEFFRNFIKFRKTFSRTTSELVSKLNTFETKDEELTSFLIYSEMSYINSHLDTIKKFLKIIINPIKLEEGFGKETTLQQMIERICNKMEYSEKLKKSIRGLFLLDFLDAISQQQFIIKNPGHLILHHNDEKTKSQLNIKDLADYAAQSMDILSAMFDWSNGKTKKVENKSDDLDKVVDSLTEQVRQLDEKLDNLS
;
A
#
# COMPACT_ATOMS: atom_id res chain seq x y z
N MET A 1 10.06 7.79 18.94
CA MET A 1 9.75 7.00 17.73
C MET A 1 8.48 7.57 17.13
N SER A 2 8.58 8.34 16.05
CA SER A 2 7.42 8.85 15.33
C SER A 2 6.68 7.65 14.72
N PHE A 3 5.43 7.41 15.11
CA PHE A 3 4.60 6.43 14.41
C PHE A 3 4.34 6.97 13.01
N GLN A 4 4.75 6.24 11.97
CA GLN A 4 4.53 6.66 10.59
C GLN A 4 3.03 6.82 10.35
N PRO A 5 2.56 7.92 9.71
CA PRO A 5 1.13 8.21 9.53
C PRO A 5 0.33 7.06 8.92
N ASN A 6 0.91 6.35 7.95
CA ASN A 6 0.30 5.21 7.28
C ASN A 6 0.01 4.05 8.24
N TYR A 7 0.98 3.71 9.10
CA TYR A 7 0.79 2.68 10.13
C TYR A 7 -0.38 3.04 11.06
N LYS A 8 -0.42 4.28 11.56
CA LYS A 8 -1.48 4.74 12.47
C LYS A 8 -2.85 4.69 11.79
N ALA A 9 -2.94 5.13 10.54
CA ALA A 9 -4.19 5.08 9.78
C ALA A 9 -4.71 3.65 9.62
N VAL A 10 -3.84 2.69 9.30
CA VAL A 10 -4.23 1.28 9.17
C VAL A 10 -4.68 0.67 10.49
N MET A 11 -4.00 0.96 11.60
CA MET A 11 -4.45 0.50 12.92
C MET A 11 -5.87 1.00 13.23
N ILE A 12 -6.15 2.29 13.00
CA ILE A 12 -7.48 2.87 13.23
C ILE A 12 -8.53 2.20 12.35
N ILE A 13 -8.24 1.98 11.05
CA ILE A 13 -9.16 1.29 10.14
C ILE A 13 -9.44 -0.14 10.62
N LEU A 14 -8.41 -0.88 11.06
CA LEU A 14 -8.58 -2.24 11.55
C LEU A 14 -9.38 -2.30 12.86
N ASP A 15 -9.10 -1.41 13.80
CA ASP A 15 -9.84 -1.29 15.07
C ASP A 15 -11.32 -0.93 14.84
N ASP A 16 -11.58 -0.07 13.86
CA ASP A 16 -12.94 0.33 13.48
C ASP A 16 -13.71 -0.84 12.83
N ILE A 17 -13.08 -1.54 11.89
CA ILE A 17 -13.60 -2.78 11.27
C ILE A 17 -13.91 -3.83 12.35
N GLU A 18 -13.03 -4.00 13.34
CA GLU A 18 -13.24 -4.92 14.47
C GLU A 18 -14.42 -4.52 15.33
N THR A 19 -14.53 -3.23 15.68
CA THR A 19 -15.61 -2.68 16.51
C THR A 19 -16.97 -2.84 15.85
N HIS A 20 -17.04 -2.75 14.52
CA HIS A 20 -18.25 -3.02 13.73
C HIS A 20 -18.52 -4.52 13.52
N GLY A 21 -17.71 -5.38 14.14
CA GLY A 21 -17.83 -6.84 14.10
C GLY A 21 -17.59 -7.42 12.71
N LEU A 22 -16.88 -6.71 11.82
CA LEU A 22 -16.60 -7.17 10.46
C LEU A 22 -15.44 -8.17 10.42
N VAL A 23 -14.77 -8.40 11.55
CA VAL A 23 -13.68 -9.37 11.68
C VAL A 23 -14.19 -10.80 11.89
N GLN A 24 -13.68 -11.74 11.09
CA GLN A 24 -13.81 -13.18 11.29
C GLN A 24 -12.59 -13.88 10.71
N PHE A 25 -11.97 -14.77 11.50
CA PHE A 25 -10.84 -15.57 11.02
C PHE A 25 -11.30 -16.66 10.04
N ASN A 26 -10.83 -16.56 8.79
CA ASN A 26 -11.12 -17.48 7.71
C ASN A 26 -9.93 -18.41 7.46
N LYS A 27 -9.94 -19.57 8.10
CA LYS A 27 -8.86 -20.57 7.99
C LYS A 27 -8.65 -21.09 6.56
N GLU A 28 -9.66 -21.06 5.71
CA GLU A 28 -9.57 -21.48 4.30
C GLU A 28 -8.55 -20.64 3.51
N TYR A 29 -8.40 -19.36 3.84
CA TYR A 29 -7.46 -18.45 3.19
C TYR A 29 -6.09 -18.40 3.88
N LEU A 30 -5.90 -19.16 4.96
CA LEU A 30 -4.63 -19.19 5.68
C LEU A 30 -3.58 -20.00 4.90
N ASP A 31 -2.51 -19.31 4.52
CA ASP A 31 -1.39 -19.87 3.77
C ASP A 31 -0.08 -19.55 4.52
N GLU A 32 0.19 -20.31 5.59
CA GLU A 32 1.32 -20.04 6.48
C GLU A 32 2.67 -20.11 5.75
N GLU A 33 2.82 -21.04 4.80
CA GLU A 33 4.05 -21.20 4.04
C GLU A 33 4.33 -19.96 3.20
N PHE A 34 3.31 -19.42 2.52
CA PHE A 34 3.42 -18.16 1.81
C PHE A 34 3.87 -17.01 2.73
N PHE A 35 3.22 -16.81 3.88
CA PHE A 35 3.59 -15.70 4.77
C PHE A 35 5.02 -15.85 5.32
N ARG A 36 5.45 -17.08 5.68
CA ARG A 36 6.83 -17.34 6.11
C ARG A 36 7.83 -17.04 4.99
N ASN A 37 7.52 -17.47 3.77
CA ASN A 37 8.33 -17.20 2.59
C ASN A 37 8.41 -15.69 2.32
N PHE A 38 7.28 -14.99 2.32
CA PHE A 38 7.20 -13.55 2.08
C PHE A 38 8.01 -12.75 3.10
N ILE A 39 7.93 -13.09 4.39
CA ILE A 39 8.73 -12.42 5.44
C ILE A 39 10.23 -12.59 5.20
N LYS A 40 10.65 -13.78 4.73
CA LYS A 40 12.05 -14.04 4.37
C LYS A 40 12.45 -13.26 3.12
N PHE A 41 11.63 -13.31 2.07
CA PHE A 41 11.80 -12.54 0.84
C PHE A 41 11.98 -11.05 1.13
N ARG A 42 11.08 -10.45 1.93
CA ARG A 42 11.13 -9.04 2.33
C ARG A 42 12.50 -8.66 2.92
N LYS A 43 12.98 -9.44 3.89
CA LYS A 43 14.28 -9.22 4.54
C LYS A 43 15.44 -9.32 3.55
N THR A 44 15.41 -10.32 2.67
CA THR A 44 16.46 -10.51 1.66
C THR A 44 16.44 -9.40 0.63
N PHE A 45 15.26 -9.03 0.11
CA PHE A 45 15.09 -7.98 -0.88
C PHE A 45 15.57 -6.63 -0.35
N SER A 46 15.06 -6.15 0.81
CA SER A 46 15.47 -4.85 1.35
C SER A 46 16.98 -4.75 1.57
N ARG A 47 17.60 -5.84 2.03
CA ARG A 47 19.06 -5.90 2.21
C ARG A 47 19.78 -5.83 0.87
N THR A 48 19.41 -6.70 -0.08
CA THR A 48 20.06 -6.76 -1.40
C THR A 48 19.88 -5.46 -2.18
N THR A 49 18.70 -4.86 -2.18
CA THR A 49 18.45 -3.59 -2.88
C THR A 49 19.23 -2.45 -2.24
N SER A 50 19.30 -2.38 -0.90
CA SER A 50 20.14 -1.38 -0.21
C SER A 50 21.62 -1.53 -0.57
N GLU A 51 22.13 -2.76 -0.59
CA GLU A 51 23.49 -3.07 -1.01
C GLU A 51 23.72 -2.65 -2.48
N LEU A 52 22.76 -2.94 -3.37
CA LEU A 52 22.82 -2.60 -4.79
C LEU A 52 22.84 -1.08 -5.00
N VAL A 53 21.93 -0.37 -4.35
CA VAL A 53 21.84 1.10 -4.40
C VAL A 53 23.13 1.74 -3.87
N SER A 54 23.71 1.22 -2.79
CA SER A 54 24.97 1.75 -2.25
C SER A 54 26.17 1.59 -3.21
N LYS A 55 26.06 0.67 -4.18
CA LYS A 55 27.10 0.34 -5.16
C LYS A 55 26.80 0.86 -6.56
N LEU A 56 25.71 1.62 -6.75
CA LEU A 56 25.30 2.16 -8.06
C LEU A 56 26.47 2.78 -8.83
N ASN A 57 27.27 3.61 -8.16
CA ASN A 57 28.41 4.30 -8.77
C ASN A 57 29.62 3.41 -9.12
N THR A 58 29.58 2.11 -8.78
CA THR A 58 30.70 1.17 -8.99
C THR A 58 30.48 0.19 -10.14
N PHE A 59 29.29 0.19 -10.76
CA PHE A 59 29.00 -0.72 -11.85
C PHE A 59 29.57 -0.21 -13.20
N GLU A 60 30.15 -1.13 -13.99
CA GLU A 60 30.61 -0.85 -15.36
C GLU A 60 29.44 -0.73 -16.38
N THR A 61 28.24 -1.18 -16.00
CA THR A 61 27.00 -1.04 -16.80
C THR A 61 26.56 0.41 -16.89
N LYS A 62 25.90 0.80 -17.99
CA LYS A 62 25.30 2.13 -18.13
C LYS A 62 24.28 2.35 -17.01
N ASP A 63 24.36 3.49 -16.34
CA ASP A 63 23.47 3.91 -15.25
C ASP A 63 21.98 3.73 -15.60
N GLU A 64 21.64 3.87 -16.88
CA GLU A 64 20.28 3.69 -17.43
C GLU A 64 19.71 2.26 -17.32
N GLU A 65 20.53 1.24 -17.58
CA GLU A 65 20.09 -0.17 -17.54
C GLU A 65 19.84 -0.60 -16.08
N LEU A 66 20.75 -0.20 -15.19
CA LEU A 66 20.63 -0.47 -13.76
C LEU A 66 19.45 0.28 -13.14
N THR A 67 19.20 1.51 -13.56
CA THR A 67 18.03 2.29 -13.13
C THR A 67 16.72 1.64 -13.57
N SER A 68 16.64 1.15 -14.81
CA SER A 68 15.46 0.43 -15.29
C SER A 68 15.20 -0.85 -14.49
N PHE A 69 16.26 -1.60 -14.19
CA PHE A 69 16.19 -2.79 -13.34
C PHE A 69 15.69 -2.47 -11.92
N LEU A 70 16.21 -1.41 -11.30
CA LEU A 70 15.80 -0.98 -9.97
C LEU A 70 14.33 -0.57 -9.94
N ILE A 71 13.86 0.19 -10.93
CA ILE A 71 12.46 0.59 -11.04
C ILE A 71 11.54 -0.62 -11.14
N TYR A 72 11.85 -1.57 -12.03
CA TYR A 72 11.05 -2.78 -12.17
C TYR A 72 11.04 -3.63 -10.89
N SER A 73 12.19 -3.70 -10.21
CA SER A 73 12.36 -4.45 -8.97
C SER A 73 11.54 -3.84 -7.83
N GLU A 74 11.61 -2.52 -7.63
CA GLU A 74 10.81 -1.80 -6.63
C GLU A 74 9.31 -1.88 -6.93
N MET A 75 8.91 -1.68 -8.19
CA MET A 75 7.53 -1.85 -8.64
C MET A 75 6.99 -3.24 -8.27
N SER A 76 7.77 -4.29 -8.57
CA SER A 76 7.40 -5.67 -8.25
C SER A 76 7.34 -5.93 -6.74
N TYR A 77 8.24 -5.29 -5.97
CA TYR A 77 8.28 -5.39 -4.52
C TYR A 77 7.05 -4.76 -3.86
N ILE A 78 6.62 -3.58 -4.33
CA ILE A 78 5.36 -2.93 -3.92
C ILE A 78 4.18 -3.85 -4.23
N ASN A 79 4.10 -4.36 -5.46
CA ASN A 79 3.00 -5.24 -5.89
C ASN A 79 2.88 -6.50 -4.99
N SER A 80 4.02 -7.10 -4.64
CA SER A 80 4.08 -8.26 -3.73
C SER A 80 3.56 -7.95 -2.31
N HIS A 81 3.80 -6.73 -1.81
CA HIS A 81 3.22 -6.28 -0.54
C HIS A 81 1.71 -6.11 -0.64
N LEU A 82 1.21 -5.48 -1.71
CA LEU A 82 -0.23 -5.29 -1.93
C LEU A 82 -0.98 -6.63 -2.08
N ASP A 83 -0.39 -7.61 -2.75
CA ASP A 83 -0.93 -8.98 -2.81
C ASP A 83 -0.95 -9.67 -1.44
N THR A 84 0.07 -9.43 -0.60
CA THR A 84 0.12 -9.96 0.77
C THR A 84 -0.95 -9.31 1.65
N ILE A 85 -1.14 -7.99 1.52
CA ILE A 85 -2.22 -7.23 2.17
C ILE A 85 -3.59 -7.79 1.76
N LYS A 86 -3.81 -8.00 0.46
CA LYS A 86 -5.01 -8.65 -0.08
C LYS A 86 -5.27 -10.01 0.54
N LYS A 87 -4.24 -10.88 0.61
CA LYS A 87 -4.35 -12.19 1.26
C LYS A 87 -4.71 -12.05 2.75
N PHE A 88 -4.09 -11.10 3.45
CA PHE A 88 -4.38 -10.85 4.85
C PHE A 88 -5.83 -10.42 5.09
N LEU A 89 -6.36 -9.50 4.27
CA LEU A 89 -7.77 -9.08 4.36
C LEU A 89 -8.73 -10.25 4.15
N LYS A 90 -8.44 -11.17 3.22
CA LYS A 90 -9.24 -12.40 3.06
C LYS A 90 -9.27 -13.28 4.31
N ILE A 91 -8.18 -13.30 5.08
CA ILE A 91 -8.11 -14.08 6.31
C ILE A 91 -8.94 -13.44 7.42
N ILE A 92 -8.96 -12.11 7.53
CA ILE A 92 -9.51 -11.44 8.73
C ILE A 92 -10.91 -10.85 8.56
N ILE A 93 -11.36 -10.56 7.34
CA ILE A 93 -12.67 -9.93 7.10
C ILE A 93 -13.73 -11.01 6.91
N ASN A 94 -14.89 -10.83 7.54
CA ASN A 94 -16.06 -11.68 7.36
C ASN A 94 -16.74 -11.41 6.00
N PRO A 95 -16.62 -12.30 5.00
CA PRO A 95 -17.20 -12.06 3.69
C PRO A 95 -18.74 -12.10 3.74
N ILE A 96 -19.37 -12.81 4.69
CA ILE A 96 -20.83 -12.91 4.78
C ILE A 96 -21.47 -11.55 5.14
N LYS A 97 -20.71 -10.68 5.82
CA LYS A 97 -21.17 -9.35 6.19
C LYS A 97 -21.04 -8.32 5.05
N LEU A 98 -20.47 -8.70 3.92
CA LEU A 98 -20.30 -7.87 2.72
C LEU A 98 -21.29 -8.33 1.65
N GLU A 99 -21.92 -7.39 0.94
CA GLU A 99 -22.99 -7.68 -0.06
C GLU A 99 -22.57 -8.69 -1.13
N GLU A 100 -21.29 -8.72 -1.51
CA GLU A 100 -20.74 -9.61 -2.54
C GLU A 100 -19.60 -10.53 -2.04
N GLY A 101 -19.39 -10.59 -0.71
CA GLY A 101 -18.32 -11.35 -0.06
C GLY A 101 -16.92 -11.10 -0.63
N PHE A 102 -16.02 -12.07 -0.48
CA PHE A 102 -14.73 -12.12 -1.20
C PHE A 102 -14.65 -13.45 -1.95
N GLY A 103 -14.71 -13.39 -3.28
CA GLY A 103 -14.48 -14.53 -4.15
C GLY A 103 -12.98 -14.79 -4.36
N LYS A 104 -12.68 -15.86 -5.11
CA LYS A 104 -11.30 -16.21 -5.46
C LYS A 104 -10.58 -15.07 -6.19
N GLU A 105 -11.25 -14.49 -7.18
CA GLU A 105 -10.71 -13.46 -8.07
C GLU A 105 -10.95 -12.01 -7.60
N THR A 106 -11.56 -11.82 -6.42
CA THR A 106 -11.79 -10.46 -5.90
C THR A 106 -10.47 -9.71 -5.78
N THR A 107 -10.38 -8.52 -6.39
CA THR A 107 -9.19 -7.66 -6.37
C THR A 107 -9.05 -6.92 -5.05
N LEU A 108 -7.86 -6.39 -4.73
CA LEU A 108 -7.70 -5.55 -3.53
C LEU A 108 -8.61 -4.32 -3.59
N GLN A 109 -8.74 -3.70 -4.77
CA GLN A 109 -9.66 -2.57 -5.00
C GLN A 109 -11.09 -2.91 -4.59
N GLN A 110 -11.62 -4.04 -5.09
CA GLN A 110 -12.97 -4.49 -4.74
C GLN A 110 -13.11 -4.79 -3.25
N MET A 111 -12.07 -5.36 -2.60
CA MET A 111 -12.11 -5.60 -1.16
C MET A 111 -12.24 -4.31 -0.37
N ILE A 112 -11.37 -3.34 -0.67
CA ILE A 112 -11.37 -2.03 -0.01
C ILE A 112 -12.69 -1.32 -0.25
N GLU A 113 -13.20 -1.31 -1.48
CA GLU A 113 -14.48 -0.69 -1.81
C GLU A 113 -15.64 -1.32 -1.04
N ARG A 114 -15.72 -2.66 -0.99
CA ARG A 114 -16.75 -3.38 -0.24
C ARG A 114 -16.67 -3.12 1.27
N ILE A 115 -15.46 -3.10 1.84
CA ILE A 115 -15.26 -2.75 3.26
C ILE A 115 -15.71 -1.31 3.49
N CYS A 116 -15.23 -0.35 2.71
CA CYS A 116 -15.58 1.06 2.83
C CYS A 116 -17.09 1.31 2.73
N ASN A 117 -17.77 0.64 1.79
CA ASN A 117 -19.21 0.75 1.63
C ASN A 117 -19.94 0.13 2.82
N LYS A 118 -19.47 -1.02 3.33
CA LYS A 118 -20.05 -1.66 4.52
C LYS A 118 -19.91 -0.82 5.78
N MET A 119 -18.80 -0.10 5.91
CA MET A 119 -18.52 0.79 7.04
C MET A 119 -19.18 2.16 6.89
N GLU A 120 -19.91 2.41 5.78
CA GLU A 120 -20.56 3.68 5.47
C GLU A 120 -19.60 4.89 5.53
N TYR A 121 -18.32 4.67 5.14
CA TYR A 121 -17.33 5.74 5.13
C TYR A 121 -17.71 6.86 4.17
N SER A 122 -17.35 8.09 4.51
CA SER A 122 -17.55 9.24 3.63
C SER A 122 -16.72 9.11 2.35
N GLU A 123 -17.18 9.67 1.24
CA GLU A 123 -16.44 9.64 -0.04
C GLU A 123 -15.01 10.22 0.09
N LYS A 124 -14.84 11.23 0.95
CA LYS A 124 -13.52 11.77 1.30
C LYS A 124 -12.62 10.70 1.91
N LEU A 125 -13.11 9.97 2.90
CA LEU A 125 -12.36 8.89 3.56
C LEU A 125 -12.11 7.71 2.61
N LYS A 126 -13.09 7.34 1.78
CA LYS A 126 -12.91 6.30 0.74
C LYS A 126 -11.75 6.66 -0.19
N LYS A 127 -11.68 7.92 -0.66
CA LYS A 127 -10.57 8.40 -1.51
C LYS A 127 -9.22 8.34 -0.77
N SER A 128 -9.18 8.73 0.50
CA SER A 128 -7.96 8.61 1.32
C SER A 128 -7.51 7.16 1.51
N ILE A 129 -8.44 6.24 1.78
CA ILE A 129 -8.15 4.81 1.90
C ILE A 129 -7.68 4.24 0.56
N ARG A 130 -8.28 4.65 -0.56
CA ARG A 130 -7.83 4.26 -1.91
C ARG A 130 -6.36 4.64 -2.14
N GLY A 131 -5.98 5.86 -1.77
CA GLY A 131 -4.58 6.32 -1.82
C GLY A 131 -3.66 5.57 -0.86
N LEU A 132 -4.12 5.31 0.38
CA LEU A 132 -3.38 4.55 1.39
C LEU A 132 -3.03 3.14 0.91
N PHE A 133 -3.95 2.46 0.21
CA PHE A 133 -3.71 1.12 -0.31
C PHE A 133 -3.09 1.11 -1.73
N LEU A 134 -2.65 2.26 -2.24
CA LEU A 134 -2.01 2.40 -3.56
C LEU A 134 -2.83 1.77 -4.69
N LEU A 135 -4.17 1.93 -4.66
CA LEU A 135 -5.04 1.21 -5.58
C LEU A 135 -4.88 1.67 -7.03
N ASP A 136 -4.69 2.97 -7.29
CA ASP A 136 -4.43 3.47 -8.65
C ASP A 136 -3.14 2.88 -9.24
N PHE A 137 -2.08 2.78 -8.41
CA PHE A 137 -0.84 2.12 -8.80
C PHE A 137 -1.09 0.64 -9.13
N LEU A 138 -1.76 -0.08 -8.24
CA LEU A 138 -2.05 -1.51 -8.42
C LEU A 138 -2.88 -1.79 -9.68
N ASP A 139 -3.89 -0.94 -9.93
CA ASP A 139 -4.77 -1.05 -11.09
C ASP A 139 -3.96 -0.86 -12.38
N ALA A 140 -3.08 0.16 -12.43
CA ALA A 140 -2.20 0.40 -13.57
C ALA A 140 -1.27 -0.78 -13.87
N ILE A 141 -0.65 -1.35 -12.83
CA ILE A 141 0.26 -2.50 -12.99
C ILE A 141 -0.51 -3.74 -13.44
N SER A 142 -1.65 -4.04 -12.81
CA SER A 142 -2.46 -5.22 -13.11
C SER A 142 -3.03 -5.21 -14.53
N GLN A 143 -3.33 -4.03 -15.05
CA GLN A 143 -3.84 -3.84 -16.41
C GLN A 143 -2.72 -3.66 -17.45
N GLN A 144 -1.44 -3.80 -17.05
CA GLN A 144 -0.27 -3.55 -17.90
C GLN A 144 -0.27 -2.15 -18.53
N GLN A 145 -0.86 -1.17 -17.84
CA GLN A 145 -0.91 0.22 -18.26
C GLN A 145 0.30 0.99 -17.73
N PHE A 146 1.50 0.45 -17.90
CA PHE A 146 2.73 1.12 -17.48
C PHE A 146 3.85 0.91 -18.49
N ILE A 147 4.78 1.87 -18.51
CA ILE A 147 6.06 1.75 -19.24
C ILE A 147 7.19 2.27 -18.36
N ILE A 148 8.38 1.69 -18.52
CA ILE A 148 9.61 2.22 -17.93
C ILE A 148 10.32 2.99 -19.04
N LYS A 149 10.43 4.31 -18.89
CA LYS A 149 11.11 5.20 -19.84
C LYS A 149 12.42 5.71 -19.28
N ASN A 150 13.41 5.85 -20.16
CA ASN A 150 14.65 6.54 -19.85
C ASN A 150 14.38 8.04 -19.66
N PRO A 151 15.01 8.69 -18.67
CA PRO A 151 16.19 8.24 -17.90
C PRO A 151 15.87 7.55 -16.55
N GLY A 152 14.75 6.85 -16.40
CA GLY A 152 14.45 6.14 -15.15
C GLY A 152 13.14 6.56 -14.50
N HIS A 153 12.06 6.50 -15.27
CA HIS A 153 10.72 6.76 -14.75
C HIS A 153 9.79 5.61 -15.08
N LEU A 154 8.99 5.20 -14.09
CA LEU A 154 7.81 4.40 -14.30
C LEU A 154 6.67 5.35 -14.66
N ILE A 155 6.11 5.22 -15.85
CA ILE A 155 4.95 5.98 -16.30
C ILE A 155 3.74 5.07 -16.22
N LEU A 156 2.79 5.39 -15.36
CA LEU A 156 1.49 4.74 -15.27
C LEU A 156 0.50 5.41 -16.23
N HIS A 157 -0.52 4.66 -16.65
CA HIS A 157 -1.56 5.08 -17.60
C HIS A 157 -0.98 5.79 -18.83
N HIS A 158 0.07 5.22 -19.42
CA HIS A 158 0.90 5.89 -20.42
C HIS A 158 0.17 6.35 -21.70
N ASN A 159 -1.06 5.86 -21.94
CA ASN A 159 -1.92 6.21 -23.08
C ASN A 159 -3.01 7.24 -22.73
N ASP A 160 -3.17 7.63 -21.46
CA ASP A 160 -4.21 8.55 -21.01
C ASP A 160 -3.60 9.77 -20.32
N GLU A 161 -3.50 10.88 -21.04
CA GLU A 161 -2.89 12.11 -20.52
C GLU A 161 -3.59 12.71 -19.28
N LYS A 162 -4.82 12.29 -18.95
CA LYS A 162 -5.51 12.79 -17.74
C LYS A 162 -5.12 12.03 -16.47
N THR A 163 -4.79 10.75 -16.60
CA THR A 163 -4.50 9.85 -15.47
C THR A 163 -3.04 9.42 -15.43
N LYS A 164 -2.27 9.79 -16.45
CA LYS A 164 -0.83 9.56 -16.55
C LYS A 164 -0.11 10.12 -15.34
N SER A 165 0.67 9.26 -14.69
CA SER A 165 1.56 9.64 -13.60
C SER A 165 2.97 9.16 -13.88
N GLN A 166 3.95 9.94 -13.44
CA GLN A 166 5.36 9.65 -13.61
C GLN A 166 5.99 9.47 -12.23
N LEU A 167 6.53 8.28 -11.98
CA LEU A 167 7.15 7.89 -10.73
C LEU A 167 8.64 7.66 -10.95
N ASN A 168 9.48 8.32 -10.16
CA ASN A 168 10.91 8.05 -10.09
C ASN A 168 11.22 7.02 -8.98
N ILE A 169 12.49 6.67 -8.81
CA ILE A 169 12.92 5.67 -7.82
C ILE A 169 12.60 6.07 -6.38
N LYS A 170 12.61 7.37 -6.06
CA LYS A 170 12.24 7.87 -4.73
C LYS A 170 10.75 7.70 -4.47
N ASP A 171 9.91 8.01 -5.46
CA ASP A 171 8.46 7.81 -5.33
C ASP A 171 8.13 6.33 -5.12
N LEU A 172 8.83 5.43 -5.82
CA LEU A 172 8.71 3.99 -5.60
C LEU A 172 9.20 3.56 -4.22
N ALA A 173 10.30 4.12 -3.72
CA ALA A 173 10.77 3.86 -2.36
C ALA A 173 9.75 4.32 -1.30
N ASP A 174 9.10 5.47 -1.52
CA ASP A 174 8.04 5.98 -0.65
C ASP A 174 6.81 5.05 -0.68
N TYR A 175 6.41 4.55 -1.87
CA TYR A 175 5.34 3.55 -2.02
C TYR A 175 5.70 2.21 -1.36
N ALA A 176 6.96 1.77 -1.48
CA ALA A 176 7.45 0.58 -0.83
C ALA A 176 7.36 0.72 0.70
N ALA A 177 7.82 1.84 1.25
CA ALA A 177 7.71 2.15 2.68
C ALA A 177 6.25 2.17 3.15
N GLN A 178 5.36 2.82 2.40
CA GLN A 178 3.92 2.84 2.69
C GLN A 178 3.32 1.42 2.73
N SER A 179 3.61 0.58 1.73
CA SER A 179 3.10 -0.80 1.71
C SER A 179 3.65 -1.67 2.86
N MET A 180 4.90 -1.43 3.28
CA MET A 180 5.52 -2.07 4.44
C MET A 180 4.88 -1.65 5.76
N ASP A 181 4.54 -0.36 5.90
CA ASP A 181 3.87 0.18 7.09
C ASP A 181 2.48 -0.43 7.27
N ILE A 182 1.71 -0.53 6.18
CA ILE A 182 0.38 -1.15 6.19
C ILE A 182 0.47 -2.59 6.67
N LEU A 183 1.39 -3.37 6.08
CA LEU A 183 1.54 -4.77 6.45
C LEU A 183 2.05 -4.95 7.88
N SER A 184 2.91 -4.05 8.35
CA SER A 184 3.40 -4.06 9.74
C SER A 184 2.27 -3.76 10.72
N ALA A 185 1.40 -2.79 10.43
CA ALA A 185 0.21 -2.51 11.22
C ALA A 185 -0.73 -3.72 11.27
N MET A 186 -1.01 -4.34 10.12
CA MET A 186 -1.82 -5.57 10.05
C MET A 186 -1.26 -6.71 10.92
N PHE A 187 0.05 -6.96 10.86
CA PHE A 187 0.69 -7.96 11.70
C PHE A 187 0.65 -7.62 13.18
N ASP A 188 0.92 -6.37 13.56
CA ASP A 188 0.89 -5.95 14.96
C ASP A 188 -0.53 -6.04 15.54
N TRP A 189 -1.53 -5.57 14.79
CA TRP A 189 -2.95 -5.69 15.12
C TRP A 189 -3.34 -7.15 15.36
N SER A 190 -3.02 -8.06 14.43
CA SER A 190 -3.36 -9.49 14.57
C SER A 190 -2.68 -10.20 15.75
N ASN A 191 -1.52 -9.70 16.20
CA ASN A 191 -0.81 -10.25 17.34
C ASN A 191 -1.32 -9.71 18.69
N GLY A 192 -2.39 -8.89 18.70
CA GLY A 192 -2.85 -8.17 19.88
C GLY A 192 -1.79 -7.21 20.42
N LYS A 193 -0.75 -6.91 19.63
CA LYS A 193 0.28 -5.94 19.98
C LYS A 193 -0.24 -4.57 19.58
N THR A 194 -1.23 -4.06 20.31
CA THR A 194 -1.36 -2.62 20.41
C THR A 194 -0.08 -2.13 21.09
N LYS A 195 0.87 -1.55 20.33
CA LYS A 195 1.71 -0.53 20.95
C LYS A 195 0.71 0.48 21.48
N LYS A 196 0.43 0.45 22.79
CA LYS A 196 -0.57 1.29 23.46
C LYS A 196 -0.53 2.68 22.84
N VAL A 197 -1.43 2.93 21.90
CA VAL A 197 -1.78 4.29 21.51
C VAL A 197 -2.55 4.74 22.73
N GLU A 198 -1.94 5.63 23.50
CA GLU A 198 -2.57 6.16 24.70
C GLU A 198 -3.99 6.57 24.35
N ASN A 199 -4.95 6.01 25.09
CA ASN A 199 -6.36 6.36 25.02
C ASN A 199 -6.53 7.86 25.21
N LYS A 200 -6.55 8.59 24.10
CA LYS A 200 -7.35 9.78 23.93
C LYS A 200 -8.03 9.62 22.58
N SER A 201 -9.34 9.80 22.58
CA SER A 201 -10.16 9.95 21.39
C SER A 201 -9.62 11.12 20.56
N ASP A 202 -8.56 10.88 19.80
CA ASP A 202 -8.20 11.78 18.72
C ASP A 202 -9.10 11.40 17.56
N ASP A 203 -10.16 12.21 17.43
CA ASP A 203 -11.16 12.18 16.38
C ASP A 203 -10.57 11.72 15.05
N LEU A 204 -11.26 10.76 14.43
CA LEU A 204 -11.04 10.37 13.05
C LEU A 204 -10.91 11.61 12.15
N ASP A 205 -11.64 12.69 12.46
CA ASP A 205 -11.58 13.99 11.80
C ASP A 205 -10.19 14.64 11.86
N LYS A 206 -9.43 14.54 12.97
CA LYS A 206 -8.05 15.06 13.02
C LYS A 206 -7.08 14.26 12.17
N VAL A 207 -7.32 12.94 12.05
CA VAL A 207 -6.52 12.06 11.19
C VAL A 207 -6.86 12.34 9.72
N VAL A 208 -8.15 12.52 9.42
CA VAL A 208 -8.64 12.95 8.11
C VAL A 208 -8.11 14.33 7.75
N ASP A 209 -8.07 15.29 8.67
CA ASP A 209 -7.53 16.63 8.45
C ASP A 209 -6.02 16.61 8.24
N SER A 210 -5.29 15.75 8.97
CA SER A 210 -3.85 15.55 8.75
C SER A 210 -3.56 14.89 7.39
N LEU A 211 -4.35 13.90 6.98
CA LEU A 211 -4.28 13.27 5.65
C LEU A 211 -4.67 14.26 4.55
N THR A 212 -5.70 15.08 4.78
CA THR A 212 -6.16 16.12 3.85
C THR A 212 -5.09 17.18 3.67
N GLU A 213 -4.44 17.60 4.75
CA GLU A 213 -3.36 18.59 4.70
C GLU A 213 -2.11 18.03 4.00
N GLN A 214 -1.78 16.75 4.19
CA GLN A 214 -0.69 16.11 3.46
C GLN A 214 -1.00 16.00 1.96
N VAL A 215 -2.23 15.64 1.59
CA VAL A 215 -2.67 15.61 0.18
C VAL A 215 -2.69 17.02 -0.41
N ARG A 216 -3.14 18.03 0.33
CA ARG A 216 -3.16 19.44 -0.09
C ARG A 216 -1.76 19.99 -0.30
N GLN A 217 -0.81 19.65 0.57
CA GLN A 217 0.61 20.02 0.40
C GLN A 217 1.27 19.29 -0.77
N LEU A 218 0.77 18.11 -1.14
CA LEU A 218 1.17 17.40 -2.36
C LEU A 218 0.60 18.08 -3.61
N ASP A 219 -0.66 18.50 -3.58
CA ASP A 219 -1.33 19.24 -4.66
C ASP A 219 -0.67 20.62 -4.87
N GLU A 220 -0.41 21.38 -3.81
CA GLU A 220 0.29 22.67 -3.89
C GLU A 220 1.74 22.52 -4.40
N LYS A 221 2.40 21.39 -4.13
CA LYS A 221 3.72 21.10 -4.71
C LYS A 221 3.63 20.75 -6.19
N LEU A 222 2.55 20.11 -6.63
CA LEU A 222 2.29 19.82 -8.04
C LEU A 222 1.95 21.08 -8.83
N ASP A 223 1.19 22.00 -8.23
CA ASP A 223 0.87 23.31 -8.84
C ASP A 223 2.10 24.22 -8.94
N ASN A 224 3.02 24.18 -7.97
CA ASN A 224 4.29 24.93 -8.03
C ASN A 224 5.35 24.32 -8.98
N LEU A 225 5.04 23.17 -9.60
CA LEU A 225 5.88 22.49 -10.59
C LEU A 225 5.33 22.62 -12.04
N SER A 226 4.19 23.29 -12.22
CA SER A 226 3.64 23.70 -13.54
C SER A 226 4.01 25.14 -13.87
#